data_AF-A0A317T393-F1
#
_entry.id   AF-A0A317T393-F1
#
_cell.length_a   1.000
_cell.length_b   1.000
_cell.length_c   1.000
_cell.angle_alpha   90.00
_cell.angle_beta   90.00
_cell.angle_gamma   90.00
#
_symmetry.space_group_name_H-M   'P 1'
#
loop_
_entity.id
_entity.type
_entity.pdbx_description
1 polymer ?
#
loop_
_entity_poly.entity_id
_entity_poly.type
_entity_poly.pdbx_seq_one_letter_code
_entity_poly.pdbx_strand_id
1 'polypeptide(L)'
;MHTNTTREDLLKEPVRHIDIKSFDVVPLIEQMGDTAFQARNLARAASILDRMQRDEECAVILTLAGSLISAGLKQVIIDMIEHNMIDVIVSTGANIVDQDFFEALGFKHYKGDPFADDAVLRELHIDRIYDTYIDEDELRICDDTMALIANSMKPGAYSSREFIMEMGRYIAEKNHDRNSIVYKSFEKGVPIFVPAFSDCSAGFGLVHHQWNNPGEQVSIDSVKDFRELTRIKIANDKTGIFMLGGGVPKNFTQDIVVAAEVLGYEEVSMHTYAIQVTVADERDGGLSGSTLKEASSWGKVDTVFEQMIFSEATIALPLLAGYAYHKKGWTARKPRNFNALLAEETERVKSC
;
A
#
# COMPACT_ATOMS: atom_id res chain seq x y z
N MET A 1 -38.11 17.07 4.27
CA MET A 1 -38.75 16.07 3.40
C MET A 1 -37.85 14.85 3.43
N HIS A 2 -38.18 13.83 4.23
CA HIS A 2 -37.44 12.57 4.20
C HIS A 2 -37.79 11.88 2.89
N THR A 3 -36.87 11.91 1.94
CA THR A 3 -36.91 10.99 0.81
C THR A 3 -36.78 9.58 1.39
N ASN A 4 -37.68 8.67 1.01
CA ASN A 4 -37.59 7.24 1.30
C ASN A 4 -36.39 6.62 0.56
N THR A 5 -35.18 7.09 0.86
CA THR A 5 -33.94 6.59 0.27
C THR A 5 -33.66 5.23 0.89
N THR A 6 -33.58 4.18 0.06
CA THR A 6 -33.26 2.83 0.52
C THR A 6 -31.77 2.53 0.38
N ARG A 7 -31.32 1.47 1.06
CA ARG A 7 -29.96 0.95 0.93
C ARG A 7 -29.63 0.54 -0.51
N GLU A 8 -30.58 -0.09 -1.20
CA GLU A 8 -30.42 -0.51 -2.60
C GLU A 8 -30.30 0.69 -3.56
N ASP A 9 -30.95 1.82 -3.25
CA ASP A 9 -30.82 3.04 -4.06
C ASP A 9 -29.42 3.66 -3.99
N LEU A 10 -28.73 3.49 -2.85
CA LEU A 10 -27.41 4.04 -2.59
C LEU A 10 -26.28 3.09 -3.04
N LEU A 11 -26.44 1.78 -2.87
CA LEU A 11 -25.43 0.76 -3.20
C LEU A 11 -25.66 0.14 -4.60
N LYS A 12 -25.90 0.98 -5.61
CA LYS A 12 -26.26 0.53 -6.97
C LYS A 12 -25.16 0.65 -8.01
N GLU A 13 -24.23 1.57 -7.84
CA GLU A 13 -23.21 1.91 -8.83
C GLU A 13 -21.80 1.58 -8.29
N PRO A 14 -21.27 0.39 -8.56
CA PRO A 14 -19.93 0.04 -8.10
C PRO A 14 -18.86 0.98 -8.68
N VAL A 15 -17.86 1.29 -7.86
CA VAL A 15 -16.61 1.88 -8.33
C VAL A 15 -15.94 0.90 -9.30
N ARG A 16 -15.29 1.44 -10.33
CA ARG A 16 -14.56 0.66 -11.33
C ARG A 16 -13.10 1.03 -11.30
N HIS A 17 -12.25 0.00 -11.29
CA HIS A 17 -10.81 0.19 -11.26
C HIS A 17 -10.25 0.63 -12.62
N ILE A 18 -9.29 1.56 -12.61
CA ILE A 18 -8.61 2.05 -13.81
C ILE A 18 -7.73 0.95 -14.40
N ASP A 19 -7.88 0.68 -15.69
CA ASP A 19 -6.99 -0.18 -16.46
C ASP A 19 -5.95 0.66 -17.23
N ILE A 20 -4.72 0.72 -16.70
CA ILE A 20 -3.62 1.48 -17.31
C ILE A 20 -3.13 0.90 -18.64
N LYS A 21 -3.53 -0.33 -18.98
CA LYS A 21 -3.15 -1.01 -20.23
C LYS A 21 -4.03 -0.59 -21.39
N SER A 22 -5.20 -0.03 -21.11
CA SER A 22 -6.21 0.35 -22.11
C SER A 22 -5.83 1.57 -22.97
N PHE A 23 -4.91 2.43 -22.48
CA PHE A 23 -4.49 3.64 -23.18
C PHE A 23 -3.02 3.96 -22.90
N ASP A 24 -2.27 4.36 -23.93
CA ASP A 24 -0.87 4.78 -23.80
C ASP A 24 -0.77 6.25 -23.41
N VAL A 25 -0.38 6.49 -22.16
CA VAL A 25 -0.23 7.84 -21.56
C VAL A 25 1.12 8.49 -21.88
N VAL A 26 2.08 7.77 -22.48
CA VAL A 26 3.45 8.27 -22.71
C VAL A 26 3.47 9.58 -23.50
N PRO A 27 2.79 9.71 -24.66
CA PRO A 27 2.85 10.95 -25.44
C PRO A 27 2.27 12.17 -24.71
N LEU A 28 1.28 11.95 -23.83
CA LEU A 28 0.71 13.02 -23.01
C LEU A 28 1.72 13.49 -21.96
N ILE A 29 2.36 12.55 -21.26
CA ILE A 29 3.29 12.86 -20.17
C ILE A 29 4.59 13.48 -20.71
N GLU A 30 5.06 13.06 -21.89
CA GLU A 30 6.20 13.71 -22.55
C GLU A 30 5.88 15.18 -22.90
N GLN A 31 4.69 15.47 -23.43
CA GLN A 31 4.22 16.85 -23.63
C GLN A 31 4.08 17.63 -22.32
N MET A 32 3.61 17.00 -21.24
CA MET A 32 3.54 17.64 -19.91
C MET A 32 4.93 18.10 -19.43
N GLY A 33 6.00 17.41 -19.84
CA GLY A 33 7.39 17.81 -19.58
C GLY A 33 7.75 19.17 -20.17
N ASP A 34 7.21 19.51 -21.33
CA ASP A 34 7.43 20.80 -22.01
C ASP A 34 6.53 21.93 -21.47
N THR A 35 5.56 21.60 -20.60
CA THR A 35 4.70 22.58 -19.91
C THR A 35 5.32 23.04 -18.58
N ALA A 36 4.53 23.59 -17.64
CA ALA A 36 5.00 24.17 -16.37
C ALA A 36 4.28 23.59 -15.12
N PHE A 37 4.77 23.94 -13.94
CA PHE A 37 4.20 23.57 -12.63
C PHE A 37 4.08 22.05 -12.41
N GLN A 38 2.98 21.57 -11.82
CA GLN A 38 2.82 20.16 -11.44
C GLN A 38 2.81 19.21 -12.65
N ALA A 39 2.44 19.68 -13.84
CA ALA A 39 2.52 18.87 -15.05
C ALA A 39 3.98 18.50 -15.38
N ARG A 40 4.91 19.46 -15.30
CA ARG A 40 6.34 19.21 -15.47
C ARG A 40 6.90 18.33 -14.34
N ASN A 41 6.47 18.55 -13.11
CA ASN A 41 6.88 17.72 -11.98
C ASN A 41 6.42 16.26 -12.15
N LEU A 42 5.18 16.04 -12.62
CA LEU A 42 4.66 14.71 -12.92
C LEU A 42 5.48 14.03 -14.03
N ALA A 43 5.80 14.76 -15.11
CA ALA A 43 6.64 14.22 -16.19
C ALA A 43 8.06 13.86 -15.70
N ARG A 44 8.66 14.69 -14.84
CA ARG A 44 9.96 14.39 -14.22
C ARG A 44 9.90 13.17 -13.32
N ALA A 45 8.86 13.06 -12.49
CA ALA A 45 8.64 11.88 -11.66
C ALA A 45 8.43 10.61 -12.50
N ALA A 46 7.68 10.69 -13.61
CA ALA A 46 7.49 9.57 -14.53
C ALA A 46 8.82 9.08 -15.12
N SER A 47 9.71 10.01 -15.50
CA SER A 47 11.07 9.71 -15.97
C SER A 47 11.95 9.05 -14.89
N ILE A 48 11.85 9.53 -13.64
CA ILE A 48 12.53 8.91 -12.49
C ILE A 48 11.99 7.50 -12.24
N LEU A 49 10.67 7.30 -12.34
CA LEU A 49 10.07 5.98 -12.16
C LEU A 49 10.55 5.01 -13.25
N ASP A 50 10.55 5.38 -14.53
CA ASP A 50 11.11 4.52 -15.59
C ASP A 50 12.59 4.21 -15.37
N ARG A 51 13.38 5.19 -14.91
CA ARG A 51 14.79 4.96 -14.54
C ARG A 51 14.92 3.95 -13.40
N MET A 52 14.10 4.08 -12.37
CA MET A 52 14.02 3.16 -11.23
C MET A 52 13.65 1.73 -11.70
N GLN A 53 12.75 1.61 -12.68
CA GLN A 53 12.38 0.33 -13.27
C GLN A 53 13.53 -0.32 -14.06
N ARG A 54 14.30 0.48 -14.81
CA ARG A 54 15.45 0.01 -15.61
C ARG A 54 16.68 -0.36 -14.79
N ASP A 55 16.72 0.04 -13.53
CA ASP A 55 17.82 -0.26 -12.62
C ASP A 55 17.63 -1.65 -12.00
N GLU A 56 18.28 -2.65 -12.59
CA GLU A 56 18.16 -4.06 -12.18
C GLU A 56 18.69 -4.35 -10.78
N GLU A 57 19.46 -3.44 -10.17
CA GLU A 57 19.93 -3.55 -8.78
C GLU A 57 18.94 -2.92 -7.79
N CYS A 58 18.08 -2.03 -8.28
CA CYS A 58 17.13 -1.30 -7.48
C CYS A 58 15.92 -2.17 -7.08
N ALA A 59 15.62 -2.22 -5.79
CA ALA A 59 14.34 -2.71 -5.28
C ALA A 59 13.36 -1.53 -5.08
N VAL A 60 12.13 -1.67 -5.57
CA VAL A 60 11.10 -0.63 -5.52
C VAL A 60 10.16 -0.87 -4.34
N ILE A 61 10.10 0.10 -3.44
CA ILE A 61 9.18 0.12 -2.31
C ILE A 61 8.03 1.09 -2.64
N LEU A 62 6.82 0.55 -2.75
CA LEU A 62 5.60 1.35 -2.92
C LEU A 62 4.99 1.67 -1.55
N THR A 63 4.71 2.93 -1.28
CA THR A 63 3.97 3.32 -0.08
C THR A 63 2.54 3.73 -0.42
N LEU A 64 1.57 3.19 0.31
CA LEU A 64 0.14 3.42 0.08
C LEU A 64 -0.50 4.10 1.30
N ALA A 65 -0.86 5.37 1.15
CA ALA A 65 -1.67 6.10 2.11
C ALA A 65 -2.89 6.73 1.41
N GLY A 66 -3.90 7.08 2.20
CA GLY A 66 -5.21 7.49 1.69
C GLY A 66 -6.11 6.30 1.37
N SER A 67 -7.18 6.54 0.62
CA SER A 67 -8.22 5.57 0.31
C SER A 67 -8.20 5.18 -1.17
N LEU A 68 -7.14 4.49 -1.60
CA LEU A 68 -6.80 4.35 -3.02
C LEU A 68 -7.63 3.28 -3.71
N ILE A 69 -7.89 2.18 -3.03
CA ILE A 69 -8.57 1.01 -3.61
C ILE A 69 -10.05 1.33 -3.85
N SER A 70 -10.72 1.85 -2.82
CA SER A 70 -12.09 2.37 -2.91
C SER A 70 -12.23 3.51 -3.92
N ALA A 71 -11.16 4.24 -4.23
CA ALA A 71 -11.12 5.26 -5.28
C ALA A 71 -10.84 4.72 -6.70
N GLY A 72 -10.81 3.39 -6.89
CA GLY A 72 -10.67 2.78 -8.22
C GLY A 72 -9.23 2.58 -8.69
N LEU A 73 -8.24 2.54 -7.78
CA LEU A 73 -6.83 2.38 -8.13
C LEU A 73 -6.28 0.97 -7.93
N LYS A 74 -7.10 0.00 -7.50
CA LYS A 74 -6.66 -1.38 -7.21
C LYS A 74 -5.93 -2.02 -8.38
N GLN A 75 -6.54 -1.97 -9.56
CA GLN A 75 -6.00 -2.62 -10.76
C GLN A 75 -4.66 -2.03 -11.19
N VAL A 76 -4.43 -0.73 -10.96
CA VAL A 76 -3.15 -0.07 -11.23
C VAL A 76 -2.03 -0.71 -10.40
N ILE A 77 -2.27 -0.93 -9.12
CA ILE A 77 -1.29 -1.53 -8.19
C ILE A 77 -1.08 -3.02 -8.52
N ILE A 78 -2.16 -3.74 -8.82
CA ILE A 78 -2.08 -5.14 -9.28
C ILE A 78 -1.22 -5.26 -10.54
N ASP A 79 -1.47 -4.40 -11.53
CA ASP A 79 -0.70 -4.41 -12.78
C ASP A 79 0.80 -4.14 -12.50
N MET A 80 1.13 -3.24 -11.57
CA MET A 80 2.52 -3.02 -11.17
C MET A 80 3.14 -4.25 -10.49
N ILE A 81 2.42 -4.98 -9.63
CA ILE A 81 2.90 -6.22 -9.02
C ILE A 81 3.10 -7.32 -10.07
N GLU A 82 2.13 -7.51 -10.96
CA GLU A 82 2.16 -8.58 -11.97
C GLU A 82 3.34 -8.42 -12.93
N HIS A 83 3.73 -7.18 -13.22
CA HIS A 83 4.85 -6.82 -14.08
C HIS A 83 6.17 -6.60 -13.33
N ASN A 84 6.28 -7.03 -12.06
CA ASN A 84 7.48 -6.92 -11.22
C ASN A 84 8.01 -5.48 -11.07
N MET A 85 7.11 -4.50 -11.12
CA MET A 85 7.46 -3.08 -10.99
C MET A 85 7.64 -2.64 -9.53
N ILE A 86 7.14 -3.45 -8.59
CA ILE A 86 7.16 -3.24 -7.15
C ILE A 86 7.74 -4.50 -6.51
N ASP A 87 8.62 -4.32 -5.53
CA ASP A 87 9.25 -5.41 -4.80
C ASP A 87 8.81 -5.47 -3.32
N VAL A 88 8.33 -4.37 -2.76
CA VAL A 88 7.81 -4.25 -1.39
C VAL A 88 6.65 -3.25 -1.35
N ILE A 89 5.65 -3.52 -0.50
CA ILE A 89 4.57 -2.56 -0.21
C ILE A 89 4.61 -2.21 1.27
N VAL A 90 4.50 -0.92 1.59
CA VAL A 90 4.21 -0.43 2.94
C VAL A 90 2.90 0.37 2.87
N SER A 91 1.90 0.03 3.67
CA SER A 91 0.55 0.56 3.50
C SER A 91 -0.12 0.90 4.83
N THR A 92 -1.21 1.67 4.76
CA THR A 92 -2.24 1.68 5.81
C THR A 92 -3.08 0.40 5.75
N GLY A 93 -3.71 0.05 6.87
CA GLY A 93 -4.64 -1.07 6.95
C GLY A 93 -5.89 -0.86 6.09
N ALA A 94 -6.36 0.39 5.97
CA ALA A 94 -7.49 0.75 5.12
C ALA A 94 -7.35 0.25 3.67
N ASN A 95 -6.19 0.43 3.03
CA ASN A 95 -6.02 -0.04 1.65
C ASN A 95 -5.96 -1.57 1.57
N ILE A 96 -5.30 -2.24 2.52
CA ILE A 96 -4.99 -3.68 2.42
C ILE A 96 -6.14 -4.55 2.92
N VAL A 97 -6.78 -4.16 4.02
CA VAL A 97 -7.79 -4.96 4.71
C VAL A 97 -9.18 -4.47 4.33
N ASP A 98 -9.50 -3.22 4.70
CA ASP A 98 -10.86 -2.66 4.59
C ASP A 98 -11.31 -2.49 3.13
N GLN A 99 -10.36 -2.48 2.19
CA GLN A 99 -10.65 -2.25 0.78
C GLN A 99 -10.20 -3.39 -0.14
N ASP A 100 -8.90 -3.75 -0.16
CA ASP A 100 -8.44 -4.79 -1.08
C ASP A 100 -8.91 -6.19 -0.66
N PHE A 101 -8.65 -6.59 0.58
CA PHE A 101 -9.10 -7.89 1.08
C PHE A 101 -10.63 -7.96 1.15
N PHE A 102 -11.29 -6.86 1.56
CA PHE A 102 -12.74 -6.71 1.49
C PHE A 102 -13.30 -7.01 0.08
N GLU A 103 -12.74 -6.40 -0.97
CA GLU A 103 -13.15 -6.71 -2.34
C GLU A 103 -12.80 -8.14 -2.75
N ALA A 104 -11.70 -8.71 -2.24
CA ALA A 104 -11.33 -10.11 -2.47
C ALA A 104 -12.40 -11.08 -1.94
N LEU A 105 -13.03 -10.75 -0.80
CA LEU A 105 -14.14 -11.53 -0.23
C LEU A 105 -15.41 -11.51 -1.12
N GLY A 106 -15.47 -10.64 -2.13
CA GLY A 106 -16.56 -10.53 -3.10
C GLY A 106 -17.42 -9.27 -2.94
N PHE A 107 -17.06 -8.41 -1.99
CA PHE A 107 -17.76 -7.16 -1.68
C PHE A 107 -17.30 -6.00 -2.57
N LYS A 108 -17.96 -4.85 -2.47
CA LYS A 108 -17.74 -3.72 -3.40
C LYS A 108 -17.83 -2.37 -2.71
N HIS A 109 -17.10 -1.42 -3.29
CA HIS A 109 -17.32 0.01 -3.05
C HIS A 109 -18.27 0.58 -4.09
N TYR A 110 -19.06 1.57 -3.71
CA TYR A 110 -20.06 2.19 -4.57
C TYR A 110 -19.83 3.69 -4.67
N LYS A 111 -20.16 4.28 -5.81
CA LYS A 111 -20.15 5.73 -5.97
C LYS A 111 -21.19 6.35 -5.04
N GLY A 112 -20.78 7.38 -4.32
CA GLY A 112 -21.62 8.10 -3.38
C GLY A 112 -21.73 9.59 -3.68
N ASP A 113 -22.41 10.29 -2.79
CA ASP A 113 -22.56 11.74 -2.81
C ASP A 113 -21.79 12.32 -1.61
N PRO A 114 -20.82 13.23 -1.83
CA PRO A 114 -20.06 13.84 -0.74
C PRO A 114 -20.92 14.69 0.22
N PHE A 115 -22.16 15.02 -0.18
CA PHE A 115 -23.10 15.81 0.60
C PHE A 115 -24.30 15.00 1.15
N ALA A 116 -24.23 13.67 1.09
CA ALA A 116 -25.26 12.81 1.66
C ALA A 116 -25.44 13.05 3.18
N ASP A 117 -26.66 12.79 3.67
CA ASP A 117 -26.97 12.90 5.10
C ASP A 117 -26.39 11.69 5.86
N ASP A 118 -25.29 11.92 6.58
CA ASP A 118 -24.58 10.87 7.32
C ASP A 118 -25.45 10.19 8.39
N ALA A 119 -26.52 10.83 8.90
CA ALA A 119 -27.45 10.18 9.82
C ALA A 119 -28.29 9.11 9.11
N VAL A 120 -28.77 9.41 7.89
CA VAL A 120 -29.49 8.46 7.05
C VAL A 120 -28.56 7.33 6.62
N LEU A 121 -27.32 7.63 6.22
CA LEU A 121 -26.33 6.61 5.88
C LEU A 121 -26.08 5.65 7.05
N ARG A 122 -25.89 6.18 8.26
CA ARG A 122 -25.70 5.39 9.48
C ARG A 122 -26.91 4.50 9.78
N GLU A 123 -28.13 5.03 9.68
CA GLU A 123 -29.37 4.24 9.88
C GLU A 123 -29.49 3.08 8.87
N LEU A 124 -28.96 3.26 7.67
CA LEU A 124 -28.94 2.26 6.60
C LEU A 124 -27.70 1.35 6.62
N HIS A 125 -26.81 1.49 7.62
CA HIS A 125 -25.54 0.76 7.71
C HIS A 125 -24.67 0.96 6.46
N ILE A 126 -24.52 2.21 6.05
CA ILE A 126 -23.62 2.62 4.97
C ILE A 126 -22.61 3.59 5.56
N ASP A 127 -21.33 3.28 5.39
CA ASP A 127 -20.27 4.21 5.72
C ASP A 127 -19.79 4.94 4.46
N ARG A 128 -19.41 6.20 4.63
CA ARG A 128 -18.97 7.06 3.55
C ARG A 128 -17.49 7.37 3.65
N ILE A 129 -16.80 7.14 2.55
CA ILE A 129 -15.42 7.54 2.33
C ILE A 129 -15.45 8.64 1.26
N TYR A 130 -15.54 9.89 1.71
CA TYR A 130 -15.73 11.06 0.83
C TYR A 130 -16.96 10.95 -0.08
N ASP A 131 -16.77 10.69 -1.37
CA ASP A 131 -17.81 10.51 -2.39
C ASP A 131 -17.97 9.03 -2.79
N THR A 132 -17.57 8.12 -1.92
CA THR A 132 -17.66 6.66 -2.10
C THR A 132 -18.34 6.04 -0.88
N TYR A 133 -19.11 4.99 -1.08
CA TYR A 133 -19.81 4.24 -0.04
C TYR A 133 -19.25 2.84 0.11
N ILE A 134 -19.28 2.35 1.35
CA ILE A 134 -19.02 0.97 1.73
C ILE A 134 -20.18 0.46 2.59
N ASP A 135 -20.50 -0.82 2.42
CA ASP A 135 -21.54 -1.50 3.18
C ASP A 135 -20.96 -1.98 4.53
N GLU A 136 -21.44 -1.41 5.63
CA GLU A 136 -20.96 -1.71 6.99
C GLU A 136 -21.25 -3.16 7.40
N ASP A 137 -22.37 -3.75 6.94
CA ASP A 137 -22.67 -5.14 7.27
C ASP A 137 -21.73 -6.10 6.53
N GLU A 138 -21.32 -5.76 5.29
CA GLU A 138 -20.27 -6.49 4.58
C GLU A 138 -18.90 -6.28 5.26
N LEU A 139 -18.62 -5.07 5.75
CA LEU A 139 -17.35 -4.75 6.42
C LEU A 139 -17.18 -5.56 7.72
N ARG A 140 -18.26 -5.78 8.47
CA ARG A 140 -18.27 -6.68 9.62
C ARG A 140 -17.91 -8.13 9.26
N ILE A 141 -18.30 -8.61 8.07
CA ILE A 141 -17.86 -9.93 7.60
C ILE A 141 -16.34 -9.95 7.38
N CYS A 142 -15.75 -8.84 6.93
CA CYS A 142 -14.30 -8.68 6.84
C CYS A 142 -13.65 -8.76 8.23
N ASP A 143 -14.17 -8.02 9.22
CA ASP A 143 -13.69 -8.03 10.61
C ASP A 143 -13.73 -9.45 11.21
N ASP A 144 -14.86 -10.13 11.06
CA ASP A 144 -15.05 -11.52 11.53
C ASP A 144 -14.08 -12.47 10.83
N THR A 145 -13.82 -12.25 9.54
CA THR A 145 -12.84 -13.04 8.78
C THR A 145 -11.43 -12.85 9.32
N MET A 146 -11.07 -11.65 9.77
CA MET A 146 -9.77 -11.39 10.42
C MET A 146 -9.65 -12.18 11.74
N ALA A 147 -10.73 -12.23 12.53
CA ALA A 147 -10.76 -13.08 13.74
C ALA A 147 -10.64 -14.57 13.41
N LEU A 148 -11.30 -15.05 12.34
CA LEU A 148 -11.19 -16.45 11.89
C LEU A 148 -9.77 -16.81 11.49
N ILE A 149 -9.07 -15.94 10.75
CA ILE A 149 -7.67 -16.14 10.38
C ILE A 149 -6.80 -16.17 11.64
N ALA A 150 -6.94 -15.19 12.55
CA ALA A 150 -6.18 -15.16 13.80
C ALA A 150 -6.40 -16.43 14.65
N ASN A 151 -7.64 -16.91 14.77
CA ASN A 151 -7.97 -18.15 15.48
C ASN A 151 -7.35 -19.40 14.85
N SER A 152 -7.02 -19.38 13.55
CA SER A 152 -6.38 -20.51 12.85
C SER A 152 -4.85 -20.52 13.00
N MET A 153 -4.26 -19.40 13.40
CA MET A 153 -2.83 -19.25 13.60
C MET A 153 -2.42 -19.76 14.99
N LYS A 154 -1.15 -20.15 15.15
CA LYS A 154 -0.61 -20.50 16.46
C LYS A 154 -0.48 -19.24 17.34
N PRO A 155 -0.71 -19.32 18.65
CA PRO A 155 -0.45 -18.20 19.56
C PRO A 155 0.98 -17.68 19.43
N GLY A 156 1.17 -16.36 19.43
CA GLY A 156 2.48 -15.75 19.25
C GLY A 156 2.44 -14.32 18.71
N ALA A 157 3.63 -13.70 18.62
CA ALA A 157 3.81 -12.37 18.07
C ALA A 157 4.29 -12.43 16.61
N TYR A 158 3.53 -11.78 15.72
CA TYR A 158 3.73 -11.81 14.28
C TYR A 158 3.93 -10.40 13.73
N SER A 159 4.66 -10.29 12.64
CA SER A 159 4.65 -9.11 11.76
C SER A 159 3.27 -8.97 11.11
N SER A 160 2.91 -7.76 10.68
CA SER A 160 1.74 -7.58 9.82
C SER A 160 1.92 -8.35 8.51
N ARG A 161 3.15 -8.43 7.97
CA ARG A 161 3.50 -9.24 6.80
C ARG A 161 3.10 -10.70 6.95
N GLU A 162 3.46 -11.35 8.07
CA GLU A 162 3.10 -12.75 8.32
C GLU A 162 1.58 -12.94 8.38
N PHE A 163 0.86 -12.03 9.04
CA PHE A 163 -0.60 -12.10 9.09
C PHE A 163 -1.22 -11.92 7.69
N ILE A 164 -0.70 -10.97 6.89
CA ILE A 164 -1.15 -10.72 5.52
C ILE A 164 -0.83 -11.91 4.59
N MET A 165 0.25 -12.66 4.84
CA MET A 165 0.49 -13.92 4.13
C MET A 165 -0.60 -14.96 4.42
N GLU A 166 -1.09 -15.03 5.66
CA GLU A 166 -2.22 -15.91 6.01
C GLU A 166 -3.54 -15.40 5.42
N MET A 167 -3.72 -14.09 5.25
CA MET A 167 -4.83 -13.53 4.44
C MET A 167 -4.75 -13.99 2.97
N GLY A 168 -3.57 -13.92 2.36
CA GLY A 168 -3.34 -14.43 0.99
C GLY A 168 -3.61 -15.93 0.86
N ARG A 169 -3.19 -16.72 1.86
CA ARG A 169 -3.50 -18.15 1.95
C ARG A 169 -5.00 -18.39 2.08
N TYR A 170 -5.69 -17.62 2.91
CA TYR A 170 -7.15 -17.71 3.08
C TYR A 170 -7.89 -17.48 1.76
N ILE A 171 -7.51 -16.44 0.98
CA ILE A 171 -8.09 -16.19 -0.36
C ILE A 171 -7.91 -17.41 -1.26
N ALA A 172 -6.71 -18.00 -1.26
CA ALA A 172 -6.39 -19.17 -2.08
C ALA A 172 -7.24 -20.40 -1.72
N GLU A 173 -7.32 -20.72 -0.42
CA GLU A 173 -7.98 -21.92 0.09
C GLU A 173 -9.51 -21.86 0.02
N LYS A 174 -10.08 -20.67 0.25
CA LYS A 174 -11.53 -20.45 0.16
C LYS A 174 -12.02 -20.11 -1.25
N ASN A 175 -11.10 -20.01 -2.22
CA ASN A 175 -11.39 -19.69 -3.61
C ASN A 175 -12.15 -18.36 -3.78
N HIS A 176 -11.71 -17.34 -3.02
CA HIS A 176 -12.15 -15.95 -3.13
C HIS A 176 -11.53 -15.28 -4.37
N ASP A 177 -11.91 -14.02 -4.64
CA ASP A 177 -11.40 -13.30 -5.81
C ASP A 177 -9.88 -13.09 -5.70
N ARG A 178 -9.17 -13.58 -6.72
CA ARG A 178 -7.71 -13.51 -6.83
C ARG A 178 -7.23 -12.21 -7.47
N ASN A 179 -8.15 -11.34 -7.92
CA ASN A 179 -7.84 -9.98 -8.35
C ASN A 179 -7.70 -9.03 -7.14
N SER A 180 -6.72 -9.34 -6.29
CA SER A 180 -6.41 -8.65 -5.03
C SER A 180 -4.91 -8.41 -4.90
N ILE A 181 -4.53 -7.26 -4.37
CA ILE A 181 -3.16 -6.89 -4.01
C ILE A 181 -2.60 -7.88 -3.00
N VAL A 182 -3.36 -8.25 -1.97
CA VAL A 182 -2.97 -9.26 -0.97
C VAL A 182 -2.65 -10.59 -1.65
N TYR A 183 -3.55 -11.09 -2.50
CA TYR A 183 -3.34 -12.37 -3.17
C TYR A 183 -2.15 -12.33 -4.15
N LYS A 184 -2.05 -11.28 -4.99
CA LYS A 184 -0.99 -11.14 -5.98
C LYS A 184 0.38 -10.97 -5.33
N SER A 185 0.43 -10.27 -4.21
CA SER A 185 1.66 -10.11 -3.42
C SER A 185 2.06 -11.43 -2.75
N PHE A 186 1.10 -12.20 -2.23
CA PHE A 186 1.31 -13.55 -1.72
C PHE A 186 1.87 -14.49 -2.81
N GLU A 187 1.26 -14.50 -3.99
CA GLU A 187 1.70 -15.33 -5.14
C GLU A 187 3.10 -14.95 -5.64
N LYS A 188 3.39 -13.65 -5.73
CA LYS A 188 4.66 -13.13 -6.26
C LYS A 188 5.78 -13.04 -5.22
N GLY A 189 5.47 -13.24 -3.94
CA GLY A 189 6.43 -13.11 -2.86
C GLY A 189 6.81 -11.66 -2.54
N VAL A 190 5.92 -10.71 -2.83
CA VAL A 190 6.07 -9.29 -2.46
C VAL A 190 5.58 -9.12 -1.02
N PRO A 191 6.43 -8.72 -0.05
CA PRO A 191 5.97 -8.46 1.30
C PRO A 191 5.15 -7.18 1.37
N ILE A 192 4.05 -7.24 2.14
CA ILE A 192 3.23 -6.09 2.51
C ILE A 192 3.42 -5.84 4.00
N PHE A 193 3.80 -4.62 4.36
CA PHE A 193 3.88 -4.18 5.76
C PHE A 193 2.81 -3.14 6.04
N VAL A 194 2.12 -3.28 7.17
CA VAL A 194 1.15 -2.33 7.70
C VAL A 194 1.52 -2.04 9.16
N PRO A 195 2.38 -1.05 9.43
CA PRO A 195 2.95 -0.87 10.76
C PRO A 195 1.91 -0.55 11.86
N ALA A 196 0.79 0.07 11.47
CA ALA A 196 -0.37 0.32 12.32
C ALA A 196 -1.50 -0.66 11.98
N PHE A 197 -1.23 -1.97 12.01
CA PHE A 197 -2.18 -3.00 11.55
C PHE A 197 -3.48 -3.05 12.37
N SER A 198 -3.43 -2.67 13.65
CA SER A 198 -4.63 -2.59 14.50
C SER A 198 -5.57 -1.43 14.14
N ASP A 199 -5.16 -0.51 13.27
CA ASP A 199 -5.94 0.66 12.85
C ASP A 199 -6.68 0.39 11.52
N CYS A 200 -7.46 -0.69 11.50
CA CYS A 200 -8.32 -1.14 10.38
C CYS A 200 -9.18 -2.36 10.82
N SER A 201 -9.93 -2.97 9.90
CA SER A 201 -10.71 -4.21 10.09
C SER A 201 -9.93 -5.35 10.76
N ALA A 202 -8.63 -5.47 10.48
CA ALA A 202 -7.78 -6.45 11.15
C ALA A 202 -7.69 -6.22 12.66
N GLY A 203 -7.69 -4.96 13.10
CA GLY A 203 -7.72 -4.59 14.51
C GLY A 203 -8.97 -5.07 15.23
N PHE A 204 -10.14 -4.93 14.61
CA PHE A 204 -11.41 -5.41 15.18
C PHE A 204 -11.41 -6.92 15.34
N GLY A 205 -10.99 -7.66 14.31
CA GLY A 205 -10.85 -9.11 14.37
C GLY A 205 -9.82 -9.58 15.41
N LEU A 206 -8.68 -8.88 15.52
CA LEU A 206 -7.63 -9.18 16.50
C LEU A 206 -8.07 -8.88 17.94
N VAL A 207 -8.80 -7.79 18.17
CA VAL A 207 -9.37 -7.47 19.49
C VAL A 207 -10.39 -8.54 19.88
N HIS A 208 -11.27 -8.95 18.96
CA HIS A 208 -12.20 -10.05 19.19
C HIS A 208 -11.45 -11.36 19.52
N HIS A 209 -10.39 -11.69 18.76
CA HIS A 209 -9.56 -12.86 19.01
C HIS A 209 -8.89 -12.82 20.40
N GLN A 210 -8.25 -11.71 20.78
CA GLN A 210 -7.57 -11.58 22.06
C GLN A 210 -8.53 -11.60 23.25
N TRP A 211 -9.71 -11.00 23.11
CA TRP A 211 -10.74 -11.01 24.15
C TRP A 211 -11.22 -12.42 24.48
N ASN A 212 -11.35 -13.27 23.45
CA ASN A 212 -11.87 -14.64 23.60
C ASN A 212 -10.78 -15.70 23.84
N ASN A 213 -9.50 -15.39 23.63
CA ASN A 213 -8.38 -16.32 23.82
C ASN A 213 -7.29 -15.76 24.76
N PRO A 214 -7.64 -15.36 26.01
CA PRO A 214 -6.69 -14.74 26.92
C PRO A 214 -5.53 -15.70 27.25
N GLY A 215 -4.30 -15.27 26.92
CA GLY A 215 -3.08 -16.06 27.16
C GLY A 215 -2.71 -17.02 26.02
N GLU A 216 -3.59 -17.21 25.05
CA GLU A 216 -3.35 -18.02 23.84
C GLU A 216 -3.62 -17.22 22.57
N GLN A 217 -3.22 -15.94 22.59
CA GLN A 217 -3.54 -15.02 21.51
C GLN A 217 -2.43 -14.84 20.47
N VAL A 218 -2.85 -14.45 19.26
CA VAL A 218 -2.06 -13.79 18.23
C VAL A 218 -1.92 -12.30 18.58
N SER A 219 -0.70 -11.79 18.50
CA SER A 219 -0.39 -10.36 18.61
C SER A 219 0.42 -9.90 17.41
N ILE A 220 0.39 -8.59 17.16
CA ILE A 220 1.14 -7.94 16.09
C ILE A 220 2.29 -7.16 16.68
N ASP A 221 3.49 -7.44 16.20
CA ASP A 221 4.75 -6.80 16.58
C ASP A 221 5.19 -5.84 15.46
N SER A 222 4.90 -4.56 15.64
CA SER A 222 5.30 -3.50 14.70
C SER A 222 6.82 -3.28 14.64
N VAL A 223 7.58 -3.68 15.66
CA VAL A 223 9.04 -3.65 15.62
C VAL A 223 9.55 -4.77 14.73
N LYS A 224 8.87 -5.94 14.72
CA LYS A 224 9.19 -7.02 13.77
C LYS A 224 8.98 -6.58 12.33
N ASP A 225 7.91 -5.85 12.01
CA ASP A 225 7.74 -5.23 10.67
C ASP A 225 8.93 -4.35 10.31
N PHE A 226 9.34 -3.48 11.24
CA PHE A 226 10.40 -2.51 10.98
C PHE A 226 11.75 -3.20 10.77
N ARG A 227 12.04 -4.22 11.58
CA ARG A 227 13.23 -5.05 11.46
C ARG A 227 13.24 -5.84 10.14
N GLU A 228 12.12 -6.44 9.74
CA GLU A 228 12.01 -7.18 8.49
C GLU A 228 12.20 -6.27 7.27
N LEU A 229 11.59 -5.09 7.25
CA LEU A 229 11.80 -4.12 6.17
C LEU A 229 13.26 -3.62 6.13
N THR A 230 13.87 -3.39 7.29
CA THR A 230 15.29 -3.02 7.40
C THR A 230 16.21 -4.10 6.86
N ARG A 231 15.90 -5.38 7.08
CA ARG A 231 16.66 -6.50 6.50
C ARG A 231 16.60 -6.53 4.98
N ILE A 232 15.46 -6.19 4.38
CA ILE A 232 15.36 -6.05 2.93
C ILE A 232 16.33 -4.96 2.45
N LYS A 233 16.38 -3.81 3.12
CA LYS A 233 17.32 -2.73 2.78
C LYS A 233 18.78 -3.17 2.90
N ILE A 234 19.15 -3.90 3.96
CA ILE A 234 20.51 -4.42 4.15
C ILE A 234 20.87 -5.43 3.05
N ALA A 235 19.95 -6.33 2.70
CA ALA A 235 20.17 -7.35 1.68
C ALA A 235 20.16 -6.78 0.25
N ASN A 236 19.41 -5.70 0.03
CA ASN A 236 19.28 -5.02 -1.25
C ASN A 236 19.53 -3.53 -1.07
N ASP A 237 20.81 -3.16 -0.98
CA ASP A 237 21.25 -1.80 -0.66
C ASP A 237 20.57 -0.74 -1.55
N LYS A 238 20.58 -0.91 -2.87
CA LYS A 238 19.97 0.06 -3.78
C LYS A 238 18.45 -0.02 -3.77
N THR A 239 17.79 1.03 -3.31
CA THR A 239 16.31 1.08 -3.18
C THR A 239 15.73 2.36 -3.76
N GLY A 240 14.55 2.24 -4.37
CA GLY A 240 13.74 3.36 -4.82
C GLY A 240 12.41 3.38 -4.07
N ILE A 241 11.98 4.57 -3.63
CA ILE A 241 10.72 4.76 -2.90
C ILE A 241 9.72 5.50 -3.78
N PHE A 242 8.57 4.88 -4.06
CA PHE A 242 7.46 5.50 -4.75
C PHE A 242 6.31 5.67 -3.76
N MET A 243 6.07 6.90 -3.35
CA MET A 243 5.23 7.19 -2.19
C MET A 243 3.94 7.88 -2.62
N LEU A 244 2.80 7.25 -2.30
CA LEU A 244 1.48 7.82 -2.48
C LEU A 244 0.96 8.30 -1.12
N GLY A 245 0.79 9.61 -0.99
CA GLY A 245 0.41 10.28 0.25
C GLY A 245 1.59 10.48 1.20
N GLY A 246 1.38 10.15 2.48
CA GLY A 246 2.30 10.44 3.56
C GLY A 246 2.11 9.51 4.75
N GLY A 247 2.11 10.06 5.97
CA GLY A 247 1.85 9.33 7.21
C GLY A 247 2.86 8.23 7.50
N VAL A 248 2.39 7.18 8.19
CA VAL A 248 3.22 6.05 8.61
C VAL A 248 3.89 5.34 7.44
N PRO A 249 3.21 5.01 6.31
CA PRO A 249 3.86 4.31 5.20
C PRO A 249 5.09 5.03 4.64
N LYS A 250 5.01 6.36 4.50
CA LYS A 250 6.13 7.20 4.06
C LYS A 250 7.28 7.15 5.07
N ASN A 251 7.03 7.56 6.31
CA ASN A 251 8.11 7.73 7.29
C ASN A 251 8.75 6.39 7.66
N PHE A 252 7.93 5.36 7.86
CA PHE A 252 8.39 4.00 8.20
C PHE A 252 9.32 3.42 7.12
N THR A 253 9.01 3.68 5.85
CA THR A 253 9.88 3.26 4.74
C THR A 253 11.19 4.01 4.74
N GLN A 254 11.17 5.33 4.93
CA GLN A 254 12.39 6.14 4.89
C GLN A 254 13.33 5.87 6.07
N ASP A 255 12.79 5.54 7.24
CA ASP A 255 13.58 5.31 8.46
C ASP A 255 14.43 4.03 8.43
N ILE A 256 14.22 3.12 7.48
CA ILE A 256 14.97 1.85 7.44
C ILE A 256 16.45 2.03 7.13
N VAL A 257 16.85 3.15 6.52
CA VAL A 257 18.26 3.50 6.32
C VAL A 257 18.91 3.77 7.69
N VAL A 258 18.29 4.64 8.48
CA VAL A 258 18.74 4.96 9.84
C VAL A 258 18.67 3.73 10.75
N ALA A 259 17.65 2.89 10.60
CA ALA A 259 17.55 1.65 11.35
C ALA A 259 18.70 0.69 11.02
N ALA A 260 19.14 0.62 9.77
CA ALA A 260 20.30 -0.19 9.38
C ALA A 260 21.59 0.34 10.03
N GLU A 261 21.79 1.66 10.06
CA GLU A 261 22.92 2.29 10.76
C GLU A 261 22.91 1.97 12.26
N VAL A 262 21.75 2.06 12.93
CA VAL A 262 21.58 1.70 14.35
C VAL A 262 21.93 0.22 14.61
N LEU A 263 21.75 -0.65 13.62
CA LEU A 263 22.13 -2.07 13.68
C LEU A 263 23.60 -2.33 13.32
N GLY A 264 24.40 -1.28 13.11
CA GLY A 264 25.84 -1.35 12.81
C GLY A 264 26.17 -1.49 11.32
N TYR A 265 25.20 -1.29 10.42
CA TYR A 265 25.41 -1.28 8.98
C TYR A 265 25.61 0.15 8.48
N GLU A 266 26.77 0.73 8.81
CA GLU A 266 27.09 2.16 8.54
C GLU A 266 27.27 2.51 7.06
N GLU A 267 27.52 1.51 6.20
CA GLU A 267 27.77 1.70 4.76
C GLU A 267 26.51 1.53 3.88
N VAL A 268 25.33 1.45 4.50
CA VAL A 268 24.06 1.32 3.76
C VAL A 268 23.74 2.65 3.09
N SER A 269 23.49 2.59 1.78
CA SER A 269 23.17 3.77 0.98
C SER A 269 21.84 4.41 1.38
N MET A 270 21.66 5.69 1.08
CA MET A 270 20.33 6.31 1.10
C MET A 270 19.42 5.70 0.02
N HIS A 271 18.12 5.95 0.07
CA HIS A 271 17.24 5.61 -1.06
C HIS A 271 17.67 6.39 -2.31
N THR A 272 18.06 5.67 -3.37
CA THR A 272 18.66 6.22 -4.61
C THR A 272 17.65 7.00 -5.45
N TYR A 273 16.38 6.56 -5.43
CA TYR A 273 15.29 7.18 -6.17
C TYR A 273 14.15 7.50 -5.20
N ALA A 274 13.56 8.69 -5.31
CA ALA A 274 12.42 9.05 -4.48
C ALA A 274 11.37 9.84 -5.25
N ILE A 275 10.14 9.33 -5.25
CA ILE A 275 8.98 10.03 -5.82
C ILE A 275 7.92 10.13 -4.73
N GLN A 276 7.36 11.31 -4.51
CA GLN A 276 6.23 11.49 -3.62
C GLN A 276 5.07 12.18 -4.33
N VAL A 277 3.89 11.56 -4.34
CA VAL A 277 2.62 12.20 -4.69
C VAL A 277 1.94 12.59 -3.39
N THR A 278 1.62 13.87 -3.20
CA THR A 278 1.04 14.35 -1.95
C THR A 278 0.15 15.58 -2.15
N VAL A 279 -0.81 15.77 -1.25
CA VAL A 279 -1.55 17.03 -1.09
C VAL A 279 -1.17 17.76 0.21
N ALA A 280 -0.32 17.14 1.04
CA ALA A 280 0.14 17.70 2.30
C ALA A 280 1.14 18.83 2.05
N ASP A 281 1.03 19.87 2.87
CA ASP A 281 1.82 21.09 2.78
C ASP A 281 2.75 21.18 3.98
N GLU A 282 4.01 21.57 3.77
CA GLU A 282 5.04 21.66 4.81
C GLU A 282 4.65 22.55 6.01
N ARG A 283 3.72 23.50 5.83
CA ARG A 283 3.27 24.42 6.88
C ARG A 283 2.54 23.73 8.02
N ASP A 284 1.99 22.53 7.81
CA ASP A 284 1.35 21.76 8.87
C ASP A 284 2.35 21.14 9.85
N GLY A 285 3.65 21.12 9.52
CA GLY A 285 4.72 20.53 10.32
C GLY A 285 4.65 19.00 10.44
N GLY A 286 3.82 18.35 9.61
CA GLY A 286 3.58 16.92 9.63
C GLY A 286 4.53 16.14 8.71
N LEU A 287 4.74 14.87 9.06
CA LEU A 287 5.58 13.94 8.27
C LEU A 287 5.07 13.75 6.83
N SER A 288 3.77 13.95 6.58
CA SER A 288 3.19 13.86 5.24
C SER A 288 3.72 14.95 4.30
N GLY A 289 3.85 16.19 4.80
CA GLY A 289 4.34 17.35 4.06
C GLY A 289 5.87 17.49 4.03
N SER A 290 6.60 16.74 4.87
CA SER A 290 8.07 16.86 4.94
C SER A 290 8.73 16.66 3.58
N THR A 291 9.68 17.55 3.26
CA THR A 291 10.28 17.56 1.93
C THR A 291 11.32 16.44 1.76
N LEU A 292 11.56 16.00 0.53
CA LEU A 292 12.65 15.05 0.24
C LEU A 292 14.04 15.64 0.56
N LYS A 293 14.17 16.98 0.53
CA LYS A 293 15.38 17.68 0.97
C LYS A 293 15.59 17.58 2.48
N GLU A 294 14.52 17.73 3.26
CA GLU A 294 14.57 17.50 4.70
C GLU A 294 14.97 16.04 4.96
N ALA A 295 14.33 15.06 4.33
CA ALA A 295 14.66 13.64 4.48
C ALA A 295 16.14 13.33 4.18
N SER A 296 16.75 14.03 3.21
CA SER A 296 18.17 13.91 2.91
C SER A 296 19.08 14.33 4.07
N SER A 297 18.71 15.36 4.83
CA SER A 297 19.46 15.79 6.02
C SER A 297 19.51 14.74 7.13
N TRP A 298 18.55 13.82 7.13
CA TRP A 298 18.48 12.66 8.03
C TRP A 298 19.16 11.42 7.48
N GLY A 299 19.85 11.51 6.34
CA GLY A 299 20.49 10.37 5.70
C GLY A 299 19.52 9.38 5.02
N LYS A 300 18.25 9.75 4.82
CA LYS A 300 17.22 8.81 4.34
C LYS A 300 17.17 8.71 2.80
N VAL A 301 17.29 9.85 2.12
CA VAL A 301 17.02 9.97 0.67
C VAL A 301 18.15 10.70 -0.03
N ASP A 302 18.63 10.11 -1.14
CA ASP A 302 19.50 10.78 -2.09
C ASP A 302 18.68 11.78 -2.94
N THR A 303 19.21 12.98 -3.14
CA THR A 303 18.54 14.07 -3.87
C THR A 303 18.86 14.12 -5.36
N VAL A 304 19.71 13.22 -5.86
CA VAL A 304 20.05 13.17 -7.30
C VAL A 304 18.83 12.83 -8.15
N PHE A 305 18.03 11.84 -7.73
CA PHE A 305 16.84 11.39 -8.45
C PHE A 305 15.57 11.47 -7.58
N GLU A 306 15.23 12.69 -7.18
CA GLU A 306 14.04 12.98 -6.38
C GLU A 306 13.01 13.85 -7.13
N GLN A 307 11.72 13.63 -6.84
CA GLN A 307 10.65 14.55 -7.25
C GLN A 307 9.39 14.41 -6.37
N MET A 308 8.92 15.53 -5.83
CA MET A 308 7.57 15.65 -5.24
C MET A 308 6.55 16.18 -6.28
N ILE A 309 5.36 15.59 -6.31
CA ILE A 309 4.20 16.03 -7.08
C ILE A 309 3.10 16.44 -6.09
N PHE A 310 2.72 17.71 -6.13
CA PHE A 310 1.60 18.22 -5.33
C PHE A 310 0.30 17.96 -6.09
N SER A 311 -0.25 16.76 -5.95
CA SER A 311 -1.44 16.25 -6.64
C SER A 311 -2.13 15.19 -5.80
N GLU A 312 -3.43 15.02 -6.03
CA GLU A 312 -4.20 13.89 -5.53
C GLU A 312 -3.81 12.60 -6.28
N ALA A 313 -3.86 11.46 -5.59
CA ALA A 313 -3.32 10.19 -6.08
C ALA A 313 -4.18 9.57 -7.18
N THR A 314 -5.50 9.79 -7.15
CA THR A 314 -6.45 9.37 -8.20
C THR A 314 -6.10 9.91 -9.58
N ILE A 315 -5.41 11.05 -9.64
CA ILE A 315 -4.93 11.66 -10.89
C ILE A 315 -3.50 11.18 -11.21
N ALA A 316 -2.58 11.28 -10.24
CA ALA A 316 -1.17 11.10 -10.52
C ALA A 316 -0.75 9.63 -10.67
N LEU A 317 -1.29 8.71 -9.85
CA LEU A 317 -0.89 7.31 -9.89
C LEU A 317 -1.14 6.65 -11.25
N PRO A 318 -2.34 6.70 -11.87
CA PRO A 318 -2.56 6.02 -13.14
C PRO A 318 -1.68 6.58 -14.27
N LEU A 319 -1.34 7.87 -14.22
CA LEU A 319 -0.40 8.48 -15.16
C LEU A 319 1.04 7.98 -14.96
N LEU A 320 1.53 7.98 -13.71
CA LEU A 320 2.89 7.54 -13.39
C LEU A 320 3.08 6.03 -13.66
N ALA A 321 2.17 5.20 -13.15
CA ALA A 321 2.20 3.76 -13.35
C ALA A 321 2.00 3.40 -14.84
N GLY A 322 1.06 4.06 -15.52
CA GLY A 322 0.85 3.89 -16.95
C GLY A 322 2.09 4.25 -17.77
N TYR A 323 2.77 5.36 -17.46
CA TYR A 323 4.03 5.72 -18.11
C TYR A 323 5.07 4.61 -17.96
N ALA A 324 5.34 4.18 -16.73
CA ALA A 324 6.33 3.15 -16.47
C ALA A 324 5.96 1.79 -17.12
N TYR A 325 4.66 1.45 -17.13
CA TYR A 325 4.14 0.27 -17.82
C TYR A 325 4.43 0.32 -19.32
N HIS A 326 4.06 1.41 -20.01
CA HIS A 326 4.19 1.56 -21.47
C HIS A 326 5.64 1.81 -21.94
N LYS A 327 6.51 2.39 -21.10
CA LYS A 327 7.96 2.49 -21.38
C LYS A 327 8.69 1.15 -21.27
N LYS A 328 8.05 0.14 -20.66
CA LYS A 328 8.54 -1.25 -20.55
C LYS A 328 9.92 -1.36 -19.88
N GLY A 329 10.30 -0.42 -19.02
CA GLY A 329 11.55 -0.54 -18.23
C GLY A 329 11.57 -1.79 -17.34
N TRP A 330 10.39 -2.25 -16.93
CA TRP A 330 10.19 -3.40 -16.06
C TRP A 330 10.47 -4.76 -16.71
N THR A 331 10.54 -4.87 -18.04
CA THR A 331 10.67 -6.18 -18.71
C THR A 331 12.00 -6.89 -18.42
N ALA A 332 13.05 -6.14 -18.04
CA ALA A 332 14.33 -6.70 -17.64
C ALA A 332 14.40 -7.06 -16.14
N ARG A 333 13.41 -6.62 -15.34
CA ARG A 333 13.40 -6.85 -13.90
C ARG A 333 13.10 -8.30 -13.58
N LYS A 334 13.88 -8.85 -12.64
CA LYS A 334 13.63 -10.18 -12.06
C LYS A 334 12.83 -10.04 -10.77
N PRO A 335 11.91 -10.97 -10.48
CA PRO A 335 11.19 -10.97 -9.20
C PRO A 335 12.19 -11.18 -8.05
N ARG A 336 12.07 -10.35 -7.00
CA ARG A 336 12.94 -10.43 -5.81
C ARG A 336 12.51 -11.49 -4.79
N ASN A 337 11.20 -11.72 -4.67
CA ASN A 337 10.60 -12.64 -3.69
C ASN A 337 11.13 -12.43 -2.25
N PHE A 338 11.02 -11.20 -1.73
CA PHE A 338 11.53 -10.89 -0.40
C PHE A 338 10.77 -11.61 0.74
N ASN A 339 9.56 -12.11 0.50
CA ASN A 339 8.90 -13.01 1.46
C ASN A 339 9.73 -14.28 1.72
N ALA A 340 10.35 -14.86 0.68
CA ALA A 340 11.22 -16.02 0.86
C ALA A 340 12.48 -15.66 1.67
N LEU A 341 13.11 -14.52 1.37
CA LEU A 341 14.26 -14.02 2.12
C LEU A 341 13.96 -13.89 3.62
N LEU A 342 12.80 -13.35 3.97
CA LEU A 342 12.40 -13.15 5.36
C LEU A 342 11.98 -14.45 6.07
N ALA A 343 11.50 -15.44 5.31
CA ALA A 343 11.13 -16.76 5.84
C ALA A 343 12.36 -17.58 6.27
N GLU A 344 13.42 -17.61 5.46
CA GLU A 344 14.66 -18.38 5.74
C GLU A 344 15.29 -18.04 7.10
N GLU A 345 15.16 -16.79 7.53
CA GLU A 345 15.73 -16.36 8.81
C GLU A 345 14.90 -16.79 10.02
N THR A 346 13.57 -16.85 9.86
CA THR A 346 12.68 -17.34 10.92
C THR A 346 13.01 -18.80 11.25
N GLU A 347 13.47 -19.58 10.27
CA GLU A 347 13.95 -20.95 10.46
C GLU A 347 15.32 -21.00 11.16
N ARG A 348 16.26 -20.11 10.80
CA ARG A 348 17.57 -20.03 11.47
C ARG A 348 17.45 -19.70 12.96
N VAL A 349 16.60 -18.74 13.33
CA VAL A 349 16.37 -18.35 14.74
C VAL A 349 15.72 -19.48 15.55
N LYS A 350 14.89 -20.35 14.93
CA LYS A 350 14.29 -21.51 15.61
C LYS A 350 15.26 -22.69 15.77
N SER A 351 16.37 -22.70 15.03
CA SER A 351 17.38 -23.76 15.06
C SER A 351 18.57 -23.50 16.00
N CYS A 352 18.64 -22.28 16.56
CA CYS A 352 19.51 -21.92 17.69
C CYS A 352 18.71 -21.98 18.99
#